data_AF-A0A183TBZ8-F1
#
_entry.id   AF-A0A183TBZ8-F1
#
_cell.length_a   1.000
_cell.length_b   1.000
_cell.length_c   1.000
_cell.angle_alpha   90.00
_cell.angle_beta   90.00
_cell.angle_gamma   90.00
#
_symmetry.space_group_name_H-M   'P 1'
#
loop_
_entity.id
_entity.type
_entity.pdbx_description
1 polymer ?
#
loop_
_entity_poly.entity_id
_entity_poly.type
_entity_poly.pdbx_seq_one_letter_code
_entity_poly.pdbx_strand_id
1 'polypeptide(L)'
;MATKQRIALQENLELIRIQRELQEKTNSLTMLETQLNQTCTRLQATEAANRELVSTVNRLQQDIQAKDMELASLKAAIVASSSYKLKVTALENQLADCKRENEILAKQTETIATSSLTNTSSQPTSSAPLSEIQMLREKLRQAENTVELLERERRERNGSSNSLQAALARAQAAEAEVALLRLQVTDRRSLPQSASLQALCEVVGVDMSDLETALMMLREKKLSQENDVSSKLDLLKLDDPDEGSGSCSIYDDYMVDLQHRIRRAELEHAETIQELEKTRQLLTVQYRINKEYRAEAACATGRLADLKAESEQQLREYARLLDIRAARIHQLETQLNNIAYGTRSCKVHGSNGQVYAFPQVSKTTTEDVDEAEDDSMLECEEQMALERGDNLLELHLGVLKLTDEAIDVLTKVDNSIAANSGGGVISPEELRLFCTWDFFDFETQATALVQGASADFNLTVQYPVQMDEFFLSYLHKLDPDEKGVDTTDRSIIFENYNGTTVGDDVTVIINIVSDV
;
A
#
# COMPACT_ATOMS: atom_id res chain seq x y z
N MET A 1 -51.25 -62.10 -81.62
CA MET A 1 -50.36 -62.59 -80.53
C MET A 1 -49.09 -61.76 -80.41
N ALA A 2 -48.34 -61.51 -81.50
CA ALA A 2 -47.07 -60.75 -81.47
C ALA A 2 -47.19 -59.28 -80.97
N THR A 3 -48.27 -58.56 -81.28
CA THR A 3 -48.47 -57.16 -80.84
C THR A 3 -48.70 -57.02 -79.33
N LYS A 4 -49.48 -57.94 -78.74
CA LYS A 4 -49.72 -57.97 -77.28
C LYS A 4 -48.45 -58.28 -76.50
N GLN A 5 -47.62 -59.20 -77.01
CA GLN A 5 -46.30 -59.50 -76.42
C GLN A 5 -45.34 -58.30 -76.50
N ARG A 6 -45.37 -57.54 -77.59
CA ARG A 6 -44.55 -56.33 -77.75
C ARG A 6 -44.96 -55.22 -76.76
N ILE A 7 -46.26 -55.01 -76.54
CA ILE A 7 -46.78 -54.05 -75.56
C ILE A 7 -46.38 -54.48 -74.14
N ALA A 8 -46.59 -55.74 -73.78
CA ALA A 8 -46.19 -56.27 -72.47
C ALA A 8 -44.68 -56.16 -72.22
N LEU A 9 -43.84 -56.37 -73.25
CA LEU A 9 -42.40 -56.15 -73.15
C LEU A 9 -42.05 -54.68 -72.96
N GLN A 10 -42.74 -53.76 -73.65
CA GLN A 10 -42.54 -52.33 -73.48
C GLN A 10 -42.94 -51.86 -72.07
N GLU A 11 -44.09 -52.30 -71.57
CA GLU A 11 -44.54 -52.03 -70.19
C GLU A 11 -43.55 -52.57 -69.16
N ASN A 12 -43.00 -53.77 -69.37
CA ASN A 12 -41.95 -54.33 -68.49
C ASN A 12 -40.64 -53.53 -68.55
N LEU A 13 -40.24 -53.03 -69.73
CA LEU A 13 -39.06 -52.17 -69.87
C LEU A 13 -39.27 -50.82 -69.17
N GLU A 14 -40.46 -50.22 -69.30
CA GLU A 14 -40.83 -48.99 -68.59
C GLU A 14 -40.88 -49.21 -67.08
N LEU A 15 -41.44 -50.34 -66.60
CA LEU A 15 -41.44 -50.70 -65.19
C LEU A 15 -40.02 -50.82 -64.64
N ILE A 16 -39.12 -51.51 -65.34
CA ILE A 16 -37.71 -51.66 -64.92
C ILE A 16 -37.01 -50.30 -64.89
N ARG A 17 -37.28 -49.43 -65.87
CA ARG A 17 -36.73 -48.06 -65.89
C ARG A 17 -37.20 -47.26 -64.68
N ILE A 18 -38.51 -47.25 -64.41
CA ILE A 18 -39.09 -46.55 -63.26
C ILE A 18 -38.55 -47.14 -61.95
N GLN A 19 -38.40 -48.46 -61.84
CA GLN A 19 -37.81 -49.10 -60.66
C GLN A 19 -36.35 -48.69 -60.43
N ARG A 20 -35.54 -48.57 -61.49
CA ARG A 20 -34.17 -48.06 -61.39
C ARG A 20 -34.13 -46.60 -60.96
N GLU A 21 -34.92 -45.75 -61.61
CA GLU A 21 -35.02 -44.33 -61.24
C GLU A 21 -35.50 -44.17 -59.79
N LEU A 22 -36.48 -44.97 -59.36
CA LEU A 22 -36.95 -45.00 -57.97
C LEU A 22 -35.82 -45.44 -57.03
N GLN A 23 -35.09 -46.50 -57.36
CA GLN A 23 -33.98 -47.01 -56.54
C GLN A 23 -32.84 -45.99 -56.43
N GLU A 24 -32.49 -45.30 -57.51
CA GLU A 24 -31.51 -44.21 -57.50
C GLU A 24 -31.98 -43.05 -56.63
N LYS A 25 -33.25 -42.66 -56.73
CA LYS A 25 -33.83 -41.61 -55.88
C LYS A 25 -33.88 -42.03 -54.41
N THR A 26 -34.25 -43.27 -54.09
CA THR A 26 -34.22 -43.77 -52.71
C THR A 26 -32.79 -43.80 -52.16
N ASN A 27 -31.81 -44.21 -52.96
CA ASN A 27 -30.41 -44.18 -52.55
C ASN A 27 -29.89 -42.75 -52.33
N SER A 28 -30.32 -41.80 -53.16
CA SER A 28 -29.97 -40.39 -52.96
C SER A 28 -30.63 -39.79 -51.71
N LEU A 29 -31.88 -40.18 -51.40
CA LEU A 29 -32.58 -39.76 -50.20
C LEU A 29 -31.93 -40.33 -48.94
N THR A 30 -31.60 -41.63 -48.91
CA THR A 30 -30.91 -42.22 -47.76
C THR A 30 -29.53 -41.60 -47.56
N MET A 31 -28.80 -41.28 -48.64
CA MET A 31 -27.54 -40.54 -48.53
C MET A 31 -27.77 -39.14 -47.91
N LEU A 32 -28.76 -38.37 -48.37
CA LEU A 32 -29.07 -37.05 -47.81
C LEU A 32 -29.55 -37.13 -46.35
N GLU A 33 -30.36 -38.14 -45.99
CA GLU A 33 -30.79 -38.39 -44.61
C GLU A 33 -29.60 -38.70 -43.70
N THR A 34 -28.64 -39.52 -44.17
CA THR A 34 -27.41 -39.79 -43.39
C THR A 34 -26.58 -38.52 -43.22
N GLN A 35 -26.44 -37.69 -44.26
CA GLN A 35 -25.75 -36.41 -44.18
C GLN A 35 -26.45 -35.45 -43.21
N LEU A 36 -27.78 -35.36 -43.24
CA LEU A 36 -28.57 -34.52 -42.34
C LEU A 36 -28.44 -34.99 -40.89
N ASN A 37 -28.47 -36.30 -40.64
CA ASN A 37 -28.25 -36.84 -39.31
C ASN A 37 -26.83 -36.58 -38.81
N GLN A 38 -25.81 -36.67 -39.67
CA GLN A 38 -24.43 -36.32 -39.33
C GLN A 38 -24.25 -34.84 -39.03
N THR A 39 -24.90 -33.93 -39.76
CA THR A 39 -24.82 -32.50 -39.47
C THR A 39 -25.57 -32.15 -38.18
N CYS A 40 -26.72 -32.79 -37.93
CA CYS A 40 -27.48 -32.62 -36.69
C CYS A 40 -26.68 -33.06 -35.45
N THR A 41 -26.04 -34.23 -35.49
CA THR A 41 -25.20 -34.70 -34.37
C THR A 41 -23.98 -33.81 -34.14
N ARG A 42 -23.34 -33.33 -35.22
CA ARG A 42 -22.27 -32.34 -35.13
C ARG A 42 -22.75 -31.04 -34.49
N LEU A 43 -23.91 -30.53 -34.88
CA LEU A 43 -24.49 -29.32 -34.31
C LEU A 43 -24.73 -29.50 -32.80
N GLN A 44 -25.36 -30.61 -32.40
CA GLN A 44 -25.60 -30.93 -30.99
C GLN A 44 -24.29 -31.01 -30.17
N ALA A 45 -23.24 -31.62 -30.73
CA ALA A 45 -21.93 -31.67 -30.08
C ALA A 45 -21.33 -30.26 -29.91
N THR A 46 -21.45 -29.39 -30.92
CA THR A 46 -20.98 -28.00 -30.82
C THR A 46 -21.80 -27.17 -29.84
N GLU A 47 -23.12 -27.40 -29.76
CA GLU A 47 -23.97 -26.73 -28.77
C GLU A 47 -23.62 -27.15 -27.33
N ALA A 48 -23.35 -28.43 -27.11
CA ALA A 48 -22.90 -28.93 -25.81
C ALA A 48 -21.55 -28.32 -25.41
N ALA A 49 -20.57 -28.32 -26.32
CA ALA A 49 -19.27 -27.68 -26.09
C ALA A 49 -19.40 -26.17 -25.82
N ASN A 50 -20.27 -25.46 -26.54
CA ASN A 50 -20.54 -24.05 -26.30
C ASN A 50 -21.18 -23.80 -24.93
N ARG A 51 -22.10 -24.67 -24.48
CA ARG A 51 -22.68 -24.57 -23.12
C ARG A 51 -21.62 -24.76 -22.04
N GLU A 52 -20.70 -25.71 -22.22
CA GLU A 52 -19.58 -25.90 -21.31
C GLU A 52 -18.64 -24.68 -21.31
N LEU A 53 -18.31 -24.13 -22.48
CA LEU A 53 -17.49 -22.91 -22.56
C LEU A 53 -18.17 -21.74 -21.84
N VAL A 54 -19.48 -21.54 -22.05
CA VAL A 54 -20.23 -20.49 -21.34
C VAL A 54 -20.23 -20.70 -19.82
N SER A 55 -20.34 -21.95 -19.34
CA SER A 55 -20.24 -22.23 -17.91
C SER A 55 -18.85 -21.92 -17.35
N THR A 56 -17.78 -22.24 -18.11
CA THR A 56 -16.41 -21.90 -17.72
C THR A 56 -16.18 -20.39 -17.69
N VAL A 57 -16.71 -19.65 -18.66
CA VAL A 57 -16.64 -18.17 -18.71
C VAL A 57 -17.38 -17.56 -17.53
N ASN A 58 -18.59 -18.04 -17.21
CA ASN A 58 -19.35 -17.57 -16.06
C ASN A 58 -18.63 -17.83 -14.74
N ARG A 59 -17.98 -19.00 -14.60
CA ARG A 59 -17.15 -19.32 -13.43
C ARG A 59 -15.96 -18.36 -13.30
N LEU A 60 -15.22 -18.14 -14.39
CA LEU A 60 -14.10 -17.20 -14.39
C LEU A 60 -14.55 -15.76 -14.09
N GLN A 61 -15.73 -15.35 -14.59
CA GLN A 61 -16.32 -14.05 -14.27
C GLN A 61 -16.60 -13.90 -12.77
N GLN A 62 -17.11 -14.95 -12.12
CA GLN A 62 -17.32 -14.97 -10.67
C GLN A 62 -16.01 -14.91 -9.89
N ASP A 63 -14.98 -15.65 -10.33
CA ASP A 63 -13.65 -15.63 -9.71
C ASP A 63 -13.02 -14.23 -9.81
N ILE A 64 -13.13 -13.56 -10.97
CA ILE A 64 -12.66 -12.17 -11.16
C ILE A 64 -13.39 -11.21 -10.21
N GLN A 65 -14.72 -11.30 -10.13
CA GLN A 65 -15.50 -10.45 -9.22
C GLN A 65 -15.11 -10.65 -7.75
N ALA A 66 -14.90 -11.90 -7.32
CA ALA A 66 -14.43 -12.19 -5.96
C ALA A 66 -13.06 -11.58 -5.69
N LYS A 67 -12.14 -11.63 -6.67
CA LYS A 67 -10.81 -11.00 -6.56
C LYS A 67 -10.87 -9.49 -6.56
N ASP A 68 -11.77 -8.88 -7.34
CA ASP A 68 -11.97 -7.43 -7.31
C ASP A 68 -12.49 -6.95 -5.94
N MET A 69 -13.38 -7.72 -5.30
CA MET A 69 -13.84 -7.43 -3.93
C MET A 69 -12.71 -7.56 -2.90
N GLU A 70 -11.86 -8.57 -3.03
CA GLU A 70 -10.67 -8.75 -2.17
C GLU A 70 -9.66 -7.60 -2.36
N LEU A 71 -9.43 -7.15 -3.59
CA LEU A 71 -8.58 -6.00 -3.86
C LEU A 71 -9.16 -4.71 -3.31
N ALA A 72 -10.48 -4.51 -3.38
CA ALA A 72 -11.13 -3.35 -2.79
C ALA A 72 -10.98 -3.32 -1.27
N SER A 73 -11.12 -4.46 -0.58
CA SER A 73 -10.96 -4.55 0.86
C SER A 73 -9.50 -4.33 1.30
N LEU A 74 -8.53 -4.89 0.56
CA LEU A 74 -7.10 -4.65 0.79
C LEU A 74 -6.72 -3.18 0.57
N LYS A 75 -7.24 -2.54 -0.48
CA LYS A 75 -7.04 -1.10 -0.69
C LYS A 75 -7.60 -0.27 0.46
N ALA A 76 -8.80 -0.58 0.94
CA ALA A 76 -9.38 0.09 2.10
C ALA A 76 -8.53 -0.11 3.37
N ALA A 77 -7.98 -1.31 3.59
CA ALA A 77 -7.09 -1.59 4.70
C ALA A 77 -5.76 -0.82 4.60
N ILE A 78 -5.21 -0.64 3.40
CA ILE A 78 -4.00 0.16 3.16
C ILE A 78 -4.27 1.65 3.47
N VAL A 79 -5.41 2.19 3.03
CA VAL A 79 -5.80 3.57 3.34
C VAL A 79 -5.95 3.75 4.86
N ALA A 80 -6.61 2.82 5.55
CA ALA A 80 -6.69 2.85 7.01
C ALA A 80 -5.31 2.74 7.68
N SER A 81 -4.42 1.89 7.18
CA SER A 81 -3.04 1.79 7.69
C SER A 81 -2.27 3.10 7.50
N SER A 82 -2.47 3.80 6.37
CA SER A 82 -1.85 5.09 6.12
C SER A 82 -2.34 6.19 7.08
N SER A 83 -3.64 6.20 7.43
CA SER A 83 -4.17 7.15 8.42
C SER A 83 -3.66 6.86 9.83
N TYR A 84 -3.52 5.59 10.21
CA TYR A 84 -2.85 5.23 11.47
C TYR A 84 -1.38 5.66 11.48
N LYS A 85 -0.66 5.51 10.36
CA LYS A 85 0.73 5.97 10.25
C LYS A 85 0.84 7.48 10.44
N LEU A 86 -0.05 8.27 9.83
CA LEU A 86 -0.11 9.73 10.04
C LEU A 86 -0.43 10.10 11.49
N LYS A 87 -1.33 9.34 12.14
CA LYS A 87 -1.64 9.55 13.56
C LYS A 87 -0.45 9.23 14.46
N VAL A 88 0.31 8.18 14.13
CA VAL A 88 1.55 7.83 14.85
C VAL A 88 2.59 8.95 14.69
N THR A 89 2.83 9.46 13.48
CA THR A 89 3.79 10.56 13.26
C THR A 89 3.38 11.84 13.99
N ALA A 90 2.08 12.15 14.06
CA ALA A 90 1.58 13.29 14.83
C ALA A 90 1.83 13.13 16.34
N LEU A 91 1.59 11.94 16.88
CA LEU A 91 1.88 11.64 18.29
C LEU A 91 3.39 11.64 18.59
N GLU A 92 4.22 11.20 17.65
CA GLU A 92 5.68 11.28 17.76
C GLU A 92 6.18 12.73 17.82
N ASN A 93 5.59 13.61 17.01
CA ASN A 93 5.90 15.05 17.04
C ASN A 93 5.49 15.69 18.37
N GLN A 94 4.26 15.43 18.85
CA GLN A 94 3.81 15.91 20.16
C GLN A 94 4.72 15.42 21.30
N LEU A 95 5.18 14.17 21.24
CA LEU A 95 6.11 13.63 22.22
C LEU A 95 7.50 14.30 22.14
N ALA A 96 7.95 14.69 20.95
CA ALA A 96 9.17 15.47 20.77
C ALA A 96 9.02 16.90 21.32
N ASP A 97 7.88 17.55 21.13
CA ASP A 97 7.55 18.86 21.71
C ASP A 97 7.56 18.80 23.25
N CYS A 98 6.82 17.87 23.84
CA CYS A 98 6.80 17.69 25.29
C CYS A 98 8.18 17.35 25.87
N LYS A 99 9.05 16.66 25.12
CA LYS A 99 10.44 16.42 25.52
C LYS A 99 11.26 17.70 25.51
N ARG A 100 11.14 18.53 24.47
CA ARG A 100 11.81 19.84 24.41
C ARG A 100 11.35 20.75 25.54
N GLU A 101 10.05 20.80 25.81
CA GLU A 101 9.51 21.58 26.94
C GLU A 101 10.07 21.09 28.28
N ASN A 102 10.09 19.77 28.52
CA ASN A 102 10.71 19.21 29.71
C ASN A 102 12.20 19.54 29.84
N GLU A 103 12.96 19.55 28.74
CA GLU A 103 14.37 19.97 28.77
C GLU A 103 14.52 21.45 29.11
N ILE A 104 13.65 22.31 28.59
CA ILE A 104 13.65 23.75 28.92
C ILE A 104 13.30 23.95 30.40
N LEU A 105 12.24 23.28 30.89
CA LEU A 105 11.84 23.32 32.28
C LEU A 105 12.94 22.77 33.20
N ALA A 106 13.61 21.68 32.82
CA ALA A 106 14.75 21.15 33.55
C ALA A 106 15.90 22.17 33.63
N LYS A 107 16.27 22.80 32.51
CA LYS A 107 17.30 23.86 32.48
C LYS A 107 16.91 25.06 33.33
N GLN A 108 15.64 25.48 33.28
CA GLN A 108 15.14 26.60 34.09
C GLN A 108 15.16 26.25 35.59
N THR A 109 14.71 25.05 35.98
CA THR A 109 14.78 24.61 37.38
C THR A 109 16.21 24.50 37.88
N GLU A 110 17.16 24.03 37.06
CA GLU A 110 18.58 24.02 37.38
C GLU A 110 19.16 25.45 37.50
N THR A 111 18.75 26.36 36.61
CA THR A 111 19.14 27.78 36.65
C THR A 111 18.59 28.48 37.90
N ILE A 112 17.35 28.18 38.29
CA ILE A 112 16.73 28.70 39.51
C ILE A 112 17.42 28.09 40.75
N ALA A 113 17.74 26.80 40.73
CA ALA A 113 18.46 26.15 41.82
C ALA A 113 19.88 26.73 42.01
N THR A 114 20.62 26.92 40.91
CA THR A 114 21.96 27.50 40.92
C THR A 114 21.95 28.99 41.30
N SER A 115 21.01 29.78 40.76
CA SER A 115 20.84 31.20 41.14
C SER A 115 20.35 31.38 42.59
N SER A 116 19.53 30.46 43.11
CA SER A 116 19.14 30.44 44.52
C SER A 116 20.32 30.05 45.42
N LEU A 117 21.23 29.18 44.95
CA LEU A 117 22.48 28.86 45.66
C LEU A 117 23.47 30.03 45.67
N THR A 118 23.46 30.91 44.66
CA THR A 118 24.30 32.13 44.64
C THR A 118 23.71 33.31 45.41
N ASN A 119 22.38 33.37 45.59
CA ASN A 119 21.68 34.48 46.27
C ASN A 119 21.24 34.16 47.71
N THR A 120 21.53 32.99 48.26
CA THR A 120 21.18 32.65 49.65
C THR A 120 22.36 32.84 50.62
N SER A 121 22.76 34.10 50.77
CA SER A 121 23.27 34.59 52.05
C SER A 121 22.31 35.64 52.61
N SER A 122 21.12 35.20 53.00
CA SER A 122 20.38 35.75 54.14
C SER A 122 19.00 35.10 54.26
N GLN A 123 18.83 34.41 55.39
CA GLN A 123 17.58 34.14 56.11
C GLN A 123 16.46 33.29 55.47
N PRO A 124 15.98 32.27 56.22
CA PRO A 124 14.79 31.52 55.90
C PRO A 124 13.56 32.20 56.53
N THR A 125 12.69 32.76 55.70
CA THR A 125 11.30 33.13 56.02
C THR A 125 10.52 32.99 54.71
N SER A 126 9.34 32.41 54.59
CA SER A 126 8.34 32.01 55.55
C SER A 126 7.46 30.96 54.87
N SER A 127 6.82 30.12 55.67
CA SER A 127 5.86 29.07 55.31
C SER A 127 4.98 29.33 54.08
N ALA A 128 5.19 28.58 53.01
CA ALA A 128 4.11 28.24 52.08
C ALA A 128 3.02 27.45 52.84
N PRO A 129 1.73 27.63 52.55
CA PRO A 129 0.66 27.06 53.35
C PRO A 129 0.70 25.53 53.25
N LEU A 130 0.90 24.86 54.40
CA LEU A 130 0.99 23.40 54.55
C LEU A 130 -0.08 22.60 53.77
N SER A 131 -1.24 23.20 53.51
CA SER A 131 -2.34 22.63 52.73
C SER A 131 -1.97 22.35 51.26
N GLU A 132 -1.24 23.25 50.62
CA GLU A 132 -0.87 23.12 49.20
C GLU A 132 0.22 22.06 49.02
N ILE A 133 1.18 22.02 49.95
CA ILE A 133 2.21 20.97 50.01
C ILE A 133 1.56 19.61 50.29
N GLN A 134 0.54 19.54 51.16
CA GLN A 134 -0.21 18.30 51.40
C GLN A 134 -1.00 17.85 50.17
N MET A 135 -1.62 18.78 49.45
CA MET A 135 -2.37 18.49 48.21
C MET A 135 -1.45 17.99 47.09
N LEU A 136 -0.28 18.62 46.91
CA LEU A 136 0.72 18.16 45.95
C LEU A 136 1.32 16.80 46.32
N ARG A 137 1.54 16.54 47.62
CA ARG A 137 1.98 15.21 48.10
C ARG A 137 0.94 14.12 47.84
N GLU A 138 -0.34 14.41 48.03
CA GLU A 138 -1.39 13.43 47.75
C GLU A 138 -1.56 13.19 46.25
N LYS A 139 -1.48 14.23 45.42
CA LYS A 139 -1.44 14.08 43.95
C LYS A 139 -0.23 13.27 43.47
N LEU A 140 0.95 13.50 44.06
CA LEU A 140 2.15 12.72 43.78
C LEU A 140 1.95 11.25 44.18
N ARG A 141 1.40 10.98 45.37
CA ARG A 141 1.08 9.62 45.82
C ARG A 141 0.08 8.91 44.90
N GLN A 142 -0.89 9.65 44.36
CA GLN A 142 -1.85 9.11 43.39
C GLN A 142 -1.17 8.77 42.05
N ALA A 143 -0.30 9.65 41.55
CA ALA A 143 0.48 9.39 40.34
C ALA A 143 1.47 8.22 40.52
N GLU A 144 2.11 8.11 41.68
CA GLU A 144 3.01 6.99 42.01
C GLU A 144 2.25 5.65 41.98
N ASN A 145 1.03 5.59 42.54
CA ASN A 145 0.20 4.39 42.51
C ASN A 145 -0.26 4.01 41.09
N THR A 146 -0.61 4.98 40.24
CA THR A 146 -1.02 4.68 38.85
C THR A 146 0.16 4.18 38.02
N VAL A 147 1.36 4.74 38.21
CA VAL A 147 2.58 4.24 37.58
C VAL A 147 2.89 2.81 38.04
N GLU A 148 2.81 2.53 39.34
CA GLU A 148 3.08 1.18 39.86
C GLU A 148 2.09 0.13 39.33
N LEU A 149 0.82 0.51 39.11
CA LEU A 149 -0.18 -0.35 38.46
C LEU A 149 0.16 -0.62 37.00
N LEU A 150 0.48 0.42 36.22
CA LEU A 150 0.86 0.28 34.81
C LEU A 150 2.14 -0.54 34.65
N GLU A 151 3.08 -0.43 35.58
CA GLU A 151 4.28 -1.28 35.60
C GLU A 151 3.98 -2.73 35.92
N ARG A 152 3.00 -3.02 36.80
CA ARG A 152 2.50 -4.39 37.03
C ARG A 152 1.90 -4.96 35.75
N GLU A 153 1.02 -4.23 35.09
CA GLU A 153 0.41 -4.67 33.81
C GLU A 153 1.46 -4.87 32.72
N ARG A 154 2.48 -3.99 32.64
CA ARG A 154 3.59 -4.15 31.69
C ARG A 154 4.40 -5.40 31.99
N ARG A 155 4.67 -5.70 33.26
CA ARG A 155 5.36 -6.94 33.67
C ARG A 155 4.54 -8.18 33.33
N GLU A 156 3.23 -8.16 33.52
CA GLU A 156 2.33 -9.25 33.15
C GLU A 156 2.25 -9.46 31.63
N ARG A 157 2.15 -8.37 30.86
CA ARG A 157 2.22 -8.43 29.39
C ARG A 157 3.57 -8.94 28.90
N ASN A 158 4.67 -8.51 29.50
CA ASN A 158 6.01 -9.01 29.17
C ASN A 158 6.14 -10.50 29.53
N GLY A 159 5.60 -10.94 30.67
CA GLY A 159 5.53 -12.36 31.03
C GLY A 159 4.71 -13.18 30.01
N SER A 160 3.59 -12.64 29.56
CA SER A 160 2.74 -13.26 28.52
C SER A 160 3.46 -13.32 27.17
N SER A 161 4.17 -12.26 26.78
CA SER A 161 4.98 -12.20 25.56
C SER A 161 6.13 -13.22 25.60
N ASN A 162 6.85 -13.31 26.72
CA ASN A 162 7.91 -14.30 26.91
C ASN A 162 7.37 -15.74 26.85
N SER A 163 6.19 -16.00 27.43
CA SER A 163 5.53 -17.31 27.36
C SER A 163 5.14 -17.67 25.91
N LEU A 164 4.58 -16.70 25.16
CA LEU A 164 4.25 -16.87 23.74
C LEU A 164 5.52 -17.13 22.91
N GLN A 165 6.60 -16.41 23.17
CA GLN A 165 7.89 -16.60 22.50
C GLN A 165 8.49 -17.98 22.80
N ALA A 166 8.39 -18.46 24.04
CA ALA A 166 8.78 -19.82 24.41
C ALA A 166 7.88 -20.90 23.76
N ALA A 167 6.59 -20.64 23.56
CA ALA A 167 5.70 -21.53 22.82
C ALA A 167 6.04 -21.58 21.33
N LEU A 168 6.37 -20.43 20.73
CA LEU A 168 6.79 -20.34 19.33
C LEU A 168 8.13 -21.05 19.10
N ALA A 169 9.10 -20.90 20.00
CA ALA A 169 10.37 -21.64 19.93
C ALA A 169 10.15 -23.17 20.00
N ARG A 170 9.23 -23.65 20.85
CA ARG A 170 8.86 -25.07 20.92
C ARG A 170 8.17 -25.56 19.65
N ALA A 171 7.29 -24.76 19.05
CA ALA A 171 6.65 -25.09 17.79
C ALA A 171 7.66 -25.21 16.64
N GLN A 172 8.62 -24.28 16.55
CA GLN A 172 9.70 -24.32 15.57
C GLN A 172 10.61 -25.55 15.74
N ALA A 173 10.92 -25.94 16.99
CA ALA A 173 11.68 -27.15 17.25
C ALA A 173 10.93 -28.42 16.78
N ALA A 174 9.62 -28.51 17.04
CA ALA A 174 8.80 -29.62 16.57
C ALA A 174 8.70 -29.65 15.03
N GLU A 175 8.59 -28.50 14.36
CA GLU A 175 8.61 -28.42 12.90
C GLU A 175 9.95 -28.91 12.31
N ALA A 176 11.07 -28.57 12.95
CA ALA A 176 12.39 -29.06 12.54
C ALA A 176 12.51 -30.59 12.68
N GLU A 177 11.99 -31.17 13.77
CA GLU A 177 11.94 -32.64 13.94
C GLU A 177 11.07 -33.31 12.86
N VAL A 178 9.90 -32.74 12.56
CA VAL A 178 9.03 -33.23 11.48
C VAL A 178 9.74 -33.15 10.12
N ALA A 179 10.49 -32.10 9.86
CA ALA A 179 11.28 -31.96 8.63
C ALA A 179 12.37 -33.04 8.52
N LEU A 180 13.08 -33.34 9.61
CA LEU A 180 14.08 -34.41 9.66
C LEU A 180 13.47 -35.80 9.45
N LEU A 181 12.33 -36.08 10.09
CA LEU A 181 11.63 -37.35 9.90
C LEU A 181 11.13 -37.52 8.46
N ARG A 182 10.64 -36.45 7.83
CA ARG A 182 10.28 -36.45 6.41
C ARG A 182 11.49 -36.80 5.54
N LEU A 183 12.65 -36.24 5.83
CA LEU A 183 13.89 -36.50 5.10
C LEU A 183 14.36 -37.96 5.25
N GLN A 184 14.28 -38.52 6.47
CA GLN A 184 14.57 -39.95 6.70
C GLN A 184 13.60 -40.89 5.96
N VAL A 185 12.33 -40.54 5.86
CA VAL A 185 11.33 -41.34 5.11
C VAL A 185 11.61 -41.27 3.61
N THR A 186 12.01 -40.12 3.08
CA THR A 186 12.42 -40.00 1.68
C THR A 186 13.70 -40.76 1.38
N ASP A 187 14.67 -40.74 2.30
CA ASP A 187 15.95 -41.45 2.15
C ASP A 187 15.74 -42.97 2.08
N ARG A 188 14.88 -43.52 2.97
CA ARG A 188 14.47 -44.93 2.93
C ARG A 188 13.70 -45.33 1.67
N ARG A 189 12.99 -44.39 1.03
CA ARG A 189 12.31 -44.62 -0.26
C ARG A 189 13.26 -44.53 -1.46
N SER A 190 14.45 -43.95 -1.29
CA SER A 190 15.42 -43.74 -2.37
C SER A 190 16.48 -44.85 -2.51
N LEU A 191 16.56 -45.80 -1.55
CA LEU A 191 17.38 -47.00 -1.75
C LEU A 191 16.86 -47.78 -2.97
N PRO A 192 17.69 -48.05 -3.98
CA PRO A 192 17.26 -48.77 -5.17
C PRO A 192 16.92 -50.21 -4.77
N GLN A 193 15.74 -50.69 -5.15
CA GLN A 193 15.30 -52.08 -4.93
C GLN A 193 16.31 -53.12 -5.47
N SER A 194 17.20 -52.71 -6.40
CA SER A 194 18.31 -53.50 -6.90
C SER A 194 19.34 -53.85 -5.82
N ALA A 195 19.62 -52.96 -4.86
CA ALA A 195 20.57 -53.26 -3.77
C ALA A 195 20.02 -54.32 -2.81
N SER A 196 18.70 -54.35 -2.61
CA SER A 196 18.03 -55.36 -1.78
C SER A 196 18.00 -56.74 -2.46
N LEU A 197 17.76 -56.79 -3.78
CA LEU A 197 17.79 -58.04 -4.55
C LEU A 197 19.22 -58.59 -4.70
N GLN A 198 20.21 -57.72 -4.89
CA GLN A 198 21.61 -58.13 -5.00
C GLN A 198 22.16 -58.63 -3.65
N ALA A 199 21.80 -57.98 -2.54
CA ALA A 199 22.10 -58.46 -1.19
C ALA A 199 21.38 -59.79 -0.87
N LEU A 200 20.14 -59.98 -1.35
CA LEU A 200 19.43 -61.26 -1.22
C LEU A 200 20.07 -62.38 -2.06
N CYS A 201 20.56 -62.08 -3.28
CA CYS A 201 21.27 -63.05 -4.12
C CYS A 201 22.62 -63.47 -3.49
N GLU A 202 23.37 -62.54 -2.88
CA GLU A 202 24.59 -62.84 -2.11
C GLU A 202 24.30 -63.73 -0.89
N VAL A 203 23.21 -63.49 -0.16
CA VAL A 203 22.83 -64.28 1.02
C VAL A 203 22.38 -65.70 0.66
N VAL A 204 21.75 -65.87 -0.51
CA VAL A 204 21.22 -67.16 -0.98
C VAL A 204 22.26 -67.94 -1.81
N GLY A 205 23.37 -67.31 -2.19
CA GLY A 205 24.50 -67.94 -2.89
C GLY A 205 24.18 -68.29 -4.35
N VAL A 206 23.33 -67.50 -5.00
CA VAL A 206 22.92 -67.70 -6.40
C VAL A 206 23.35 -66.49 -7.22
N ASP A 207 24.14 -66.74 -8.27
CA ASP A 207 24.64 -65.69 -9.14
C ASP A 207 23.48 -65.06 -9.94
N MET A 208 23.48 -63.72 -10.03
CA MET A 208 22.42 -62.94 -10.70
C MET A 208 22.22 -63.36 -12.17
N SER A 209 23.29 -63.79 -12.84
CA SER A 209 23.25 -64.33 -14.21
C SER A 209 22.51 -65.67 -14.30
N ASP A 210 22.60 -66.49 -13.27
CA ASP A 210 21.97 -67.82 -13.23
C ASP A 210 20.47 -67.70 -12.98
N LEU A 211 20.08 -66.71 -12.17
CA LEU A 211 18.67 -66.35 -11.98
C LEU A 211 18.06 -65.74 -13.25
N GLU A 212 18.82 -64.89 -13.96
CA GLU A 212 18.38 -64.25 -15.19
C GLU A 212 18.26 -65.25 -16.36
N THR A 213 19.21 -66.19 -16.48
CA THR A 213 19.15 -67.28 -17.46
C THR A 213 18.04 -68.29 -17.14
N ALA A 214 17.79 -68.61 -15.87
CA ALA A 214 16.65 -69.44 -15.47
C ALA A 214 15.31 -68.75 -15.78
N LEU A 215 15.20 -67.44 -15.58
CA LEU A 215 14.04 -66.64 -15.97
C LEU A 215 13.84 -66.58 -17.49
N MET A 216 14.93 -66.52 -18.26
CA MET A 216 14.90 -66.54 -19.72
C MET A 216 14.41 -67.89 -20.26
N MET A 217 14.87 -69.02 -19.70
CA MET A 217 14.38 -70.37 -20.05
C MET A 217 12.90 -70.57 -19.68
N LEU A 218 12.45 -69.99 -18.56
CA LEU A 218 11.03 -69.99 -18.17
C LEU A 218 10.16 -69.19 -19.17
N ARG A 219 10.69 -68.09 -19.69
CA ARG A 219 10.00 -67.23 -20.67
C ARG A 219 9.90 -67.91 -22.04
N GLU A 220 10.96 -68.59 -22.49
CA GLU A 220 10.99 -69.37 -23.72
C GLU A 220 10.06 -70.60 -23.67
N LYS A 221 10.00 -71.27 -22.51
CA LYS A 221 9.08 -72.38 -22.26
C LYS A 221 7.61 -71.92 -22.22
N LYS A 222 7.33 -70.72 -21.68
CA LYS A 222 5.97 -70.14 -21.66
C LYS A 222 5.49 -69.79 -23.08
N LEU A 223 6.34 -69.22 -23.93
CA LEU A 223 6.00 -68.89 -25.32
C LEU A 223 5.80 -70.13 -26.20
N SER A 224 6.55 -71.21 -25.96
CA SER A 224 6.36 -72.48 -26.68
C SER A 224 5.07 -73.20 -26.26
N GLN A 225 4.64 -73.03 -25.01
CA GLN A 225 3.42 -73.64 -24.49
C GLN A 225 2.14 -72.91 -24.92
N GLU A 226 2.22 -71.64 -25.32
CA GLU A 226 1.06 -70.84 -25.80
C GLU A 226 0.59 -71.23 -27.21
N ASN A 227 1.51 -71.69 -28.09
CA ASN A 227 1.17 -72.06 -29.48
C ASN A 227 0.46 -73.42 -29.62
N ASP A 228 0.59 -74.32 -28.65
CA ASP A 228 -0.08 -75.64 -28.67
C ASP A 228 -1.49 -75.59 -28.04
N VAL A 229 -1.84 -74.53 -27.31
CA VAL A 229 -3.10 -74.43 -26.55
C VAL A 229 -4.22 -73.80 -27.40
N SER A 230 -3.88 -73.09 -28.47
CA SER A 230 -4.88 -72.50 -29.37
C SER A 230 -5.65 -73.54 -30.22
N SER A 231 -5.15 -74.77 -30.36
CA SER A 231 -5.85 -75.85 -31.08
C SER A 231 -6.78 -76.69 -30.19
N LYS A 232 -6.77 -76.47 -28.87
CA LYS A 232 -7.53 -77.27 -27.89
C LYS A 232 -8.71 -76.53 -27.24
N LEU A 233 -8.85 -75.22 -27.51
CA LEU A 233 -9.89 -74.37 -26.93
C LEU A 233 -11.25 -74.47 -27.65
N ASP A 234 -11.36 -75.27 -28.72
CA ASP A 234 -12.59 -75.42 -29.52
C ASP A 234 -13.41 -76.69 -29.19
N LEU A 235 -13.11 -77.37 -28.07
CA LEU A 235 -13.78 -78.63 -27.69
C LEU A 235 -14.48 -78.60 -26.31
N LEU A 236 -14.63 -77.45 -25.67
CA LEU A 236 -15.28 -77.35 -24.35
C LEU A 236 -16.47 -76.38 -24.34
N LYS A 237 -17.36 -76.56 -25.31
CA LYS A 237 -18.79 -76.35 -25.10
C LYS A 237 -19.44 -77.69 -25.39
N LEU A 238 -19.93 -78.35 -24.35
CA LEU A 238 -21.16 -79.15 -24.32
C LEU A 238 -21.29 -79.78 -22.92
N ASP A 239 -22.38 -79.40 -22.28
CA ASP A 239 -23.27 -80.19 -21.43
C ASP A 239 -22.76 -80.80 -20.10
N ASP A 240 -23.32 -80.29 -19.00
CA ASP A 240 -23.67 -81.07 -17.80
C ASP A 240 -24.57 -82.27 -18.22
N PRO A 241 -24.53 -83.47 -17.59
CA PRO A 241 -24.78 -83.60 -16.14
C PRO A 241 -24.10 -84.79 -15.41
N ASP A 242 -24.34 -84.79 -14.09
CA ASP A 242 -24.44 -85.93 -13.17
C ASP A 242 -23.21 -86.60 -12.54
N GLU A 243 -23.30 -86.55 -11.21
CA GLU A 243 -22.79 -87.38 -10.12
C GLU A 243 -21.68 -88.42 -10.34
N GLY A 244 -20.67 -88.30 -9.47
CA GLY A 244 -20.11 -89.45 -8.77
C GLY A 244 -18.77 -89.96 -9.29
N SER A 245 -17.66 -89.38 -8.82
CA SER A 245 -16.46 -90.14 -8.46
C SER A 245 -15.45 -89.23 -7.76
N GLY A 246 -15.22 -89.47 -6.48
CA GLY A 246 -14.13 -88.86 -5.74
C GLY A 246 -12.79 -89.34 -6.28
N SER A 247 -12.08 -88.46 -6.98
CA SER A 247 -10.62 -88.45 -7.08
C SER A 247 -10.21 -87.15 -7.78
N CYS A 248 -10.28 -86.03 -7.05
CA CYS A 248 -9.59 -84.83 -7.49
C CYS A 248 -8.10 -85.10 -7.36
N SER A 249 -7.46 -85.35 -8.49
CA SER A 249 -6.01 -85.55 -8.58
C SER A 249 -5.32 -84.31 -7.99
N ILE A 250 -4.37 -84.52 -7.07
CA ILE A 250 -3.54 -83.47 -6.42
C ILE A 250 -2.93 -82.47 -7.44
N TYR A 251 -2.80 -82.89 -8.70
CA TYR A 251 -2.28 -82.08 -9.80
C TYR A 251 -3.26 -81.02 -10.33
N ASP A 252 -4.58 -81.18 -10.15
CA ASP A 252 -5.60 -80.22 -10.62
C ASP A 252 -5.66 -78.98 -9.71
N ASP A 253 -5.56 -79.17 -8.39
CA ASP A 253 -5.54 -78.08 -7.40
C ASP A 253 -4.29 -77.20 -7.56
N TYR A 254 -3.12 -77.82 -7.82
CA TYR A 254 -1.88 -77.09 -8.09
C TYR A 254 -1.92 -76.27 -9.39
N MET A 255 -2.60 -76.78 -10.43
CA MET A 255 -2.76 -76.06 -11.70
C MET A 255 -3.66 -74.83 -11.52
N VAL A 256 -4.75 -74.96 -10.76
CA VAL A 256 -5.67 -73.86 -10.45
C VAL A 256 -4.97 -72.79 -9.61
N ASP A 257 -4.17 -73.16 -8.60
CA ASP A 257 -3.38 -72.19 -7.83
C ASP A 257 -2.33 -71.47 -8.70
N LEU A 258 -1.64 -72.19 -9.59
CA LEU A 258 -0.68 -71.59 -10.51
C LEU A 258 -1.36 -70.60 -11.47
N GLN A 259 -2.55 -70.93 -11.98
CA GLN A 259 -3.35 -70.01 -12.80
C GLN A 259 -3.81 -68.78 -12.01
N HIS A 260 -4.22 -68.94 -10.75
CA HIS A 260 -4.56 -67.80 -9.89
C HIS A 260 -3.35 -66.90 -9.61
N ARG A 261 -2.17 -67.48 -9.41
CA ARG A 261 -0.92 -66.72 -9.24
C ARG A 261 -0.51 -65.97 -10.50
N ILE A 262 -0.66 -66.57 -11.68
CA ILE A 262 -0.41 -65.90 -12.97
C ILE A 262 -1.37 -64.73 -13.16
N ARG A 263 -2.67 -64.95 -12.96
CA ARG A 263 -3.66 -63.86 -13.07
C ARG A 263 -3.41 -62.74 -12.06
N ARG A 264 -3.03 -63.08 -10.83
CA ARG A 264 -2.67 -62.09 -9.81
C ARG A 264 -1.46 -61.27 -10.25
N ALA A 265 -0.40 -61.92 -10.74
CA ALA A 265 0.77 -61.23 -11.27
C ALA A 265 0.46 -60.37 -12.50
N GLU A 266 -0.44 -60.81 -13.38
CA GLU A 266 -0.91 -60.04 -14.53
C GLU A 266 -1.72 -58.80 -14.11
N LEU A 267 -2.57 -58.92 -13.10
CA LEU A 267 -3.32 -57.80 -12.52
C LEU A 267 -2.36 -56.80 -11.86
N GLU A 268 -1.44 -57.26 -11.02
CA GLU A 268 -0.42 -56.41 -10.40
C GLU A 268 0.41 -55.68 -11.47
N HIS A 269 0.80 -56.37 -12.55
CA HIS A 269 1.53 -55.74 -13.64
C HIS A 269 0.69 -54.68 -14.37
N ALA A 270 -0.58 -54.97 -14.64
CA ALA A 270 -1.50 -54.00 -15.24
C ALA A 270 -1.68 -52.75 -14.36
N GLU A 271 -1.75 -52.92 -13.04
CA GLU A 271 -1.81 -51.82 -12.06
C GLU A 271 -0.54 -50.97 -12.11
N THR A 272 0.65 -51.58 -12.10
CA THR A 272 1.92 -50.82 -12.20
C THR A 272 2.05 -50.03 -13.50
N ILE A 273 1.58 -50.58 -14.63
CA ILE A 273 1.55 -49.85 -15.91
C ILE A 273 0.61 -48.64 -15.81
N GLN A 274 -0.57 -48.83 -15.21
CA GLN A 274 -1.52 -47.73 -15.03
C GLN A 274 -0.95 -46.64 -14.11
N GLU A 275 -0.25 -47.01 -13.05
CA GLU A 275 0.43 -46.06 -12.17
C GLU A 275 1.54 -45.30 -12.91
N LEU A 276 2.36 -45.97 -13.71
CA LEU A 276 3.38 -45.32 -14.53
C LEU A 276 2.75 -44.34 -15.53
N GLU A 277 1.65 -44.70 -16.18
CA GLU A 277 0.96 -43.80 -17.10
C GLU A 277 0.38 -42.58 -16.36
N LYS A 278 -0.15 -42.74 -15.14
CA LYS A 278 -0.56 -41.60 -14.28
C LYS A 278 0.62 -40.69 -13.97
N THR A 279 1.79 -41.24 -13.61
CA THR A 279 2.99 -40.42 -13.33
C THR A 279 3.49 -39.69 -14.58
N ARG A 280 3.41 -40.31 -15.75
CA ARG A 280 3.76 -39.70 -17.04
C ARG A 280 2.82 -38.54 -17.38
N GLN A 281 1.52 -38.71 -17.16
CA GLN A 281 0.53 -37.65 -17.34
C GLN A 281 0.78 -36.49 -16.38
N LEU A 282 1.05 -36.78 -15.11
CA LEU A 282 1.41 -35.77 -14.12
C LEU A 282 2.67 -34.99 -14.51
N LEU A 283 3.72 -35.67 -14.97
CA LEU A 283 4.95 -35.04 -15.44
C LEU A 283 4.70 -34.15 -16.67
N THR A 284 3.83 -34.58 -17.58
CA THR A 284 3.44 -33.80 -18.77
C THR A 284 2.72 -32.51 -18.37
N VAL A 285 1.79 -32.60 -17.44
CA VAL A 285 1.11 -31.43 -16.87
C VAL A 285 2.10 -30.51 -16.16
N GLN A 286 3.01 -31.07 -15.34
CA GLN A 286 4.03 -30.28 -14.65
C GLN A 286 4.96 -29.55 -15.63
N TYR A 287 5.36 -30.20 -16.72
CA TYR A 287 6.16 -29.57 -17.76
C TYR A 287 5.41 -28.40 -18.41
N ARG A 288 4.12 -28.58 -18.70
CA ARG A 288 3.28 -27.52 -19.26
C ARG A 288 3.14 -26.35 -18.29
N ILE A 289 2.84 -26.61 -17.02
CA ILE A 289 2.74 -25.61 -15.96
C ILE A 289 4.07 -24.85 -15.82
N ASN A 290 5.20 -25.56 -15.75
CA ASN A 290 6.53 -24.95 -15.65
C ASN A 290 6.87 -24.09 -16.89
N LYS A 291 6.44 -24.50 -18.08
CA LYS A 291 6.63 -23.72 -19.31
C LYS A 291 5.81 -22.43 -19.26
N GLU A 292 4.54 -22.50 -18.85
CA GLU A 292 3.65 -21.36 -18.70
C GLU A 292 4.19 -20.40 -17.62
N TYR A 293 4.64 -20.90 -16.46
CA TYR A 293 5.28 -20.09 -15.42
C TYR A 293 6.54 -19.37 -15.90
N ARG A 294 7.40 -20.04 -16.67
CA ARG A 294 8.58 -19.39 -17.26
C ARG A 294 8.18 -18.27 -18.24
N ALA A 295 7.13 -18.47 -19.02
CA ALA A 295 6.62 -17.46 -19.94
C ALA A 295 6.00 -16.27 -19.19
N GLU A 296 5.22 -16.53 -18.13
CA GLU A 296 4.65 -15.49 -17.28
C GLU A 296 5.74 -14.69 -16.56
N ALA A 297 6.76 -15.36 -16.01
CA ALA A 297 7.91 -14.69 -15.42
C ALA A 297 8.67 -13.83 -16.44
N ALA A 298 8.87 -14.32 -17.67
CA ALA A 298 9.47 -13.54 -18.76
C ALA A 298 8.61 -12.32 -19.15
N CYS A 299 7.28 -12.48 -19.19
CA CYS A 299 6.36 -11.38 -19.48
C CYS A 299 6.36 -10.33 -18.35
N ALA A 300 6.30 -10.76 -17.09
CA ALA A 300 6.33 -9.88 -15.92
C ALA A 300 7.65 -9.10 -15.82
N THR A 301 8.78 -9.77 -16.06
CA THR A 301 10.10 -9.12 -16.10
C THR A 301 10.22 -8.14 -17.27
N GLY A 302 9.66 -8.45 -18.45
CA GLY A 302 9.56 -7.50 -19.56
C GLY A 302 8.77 -6.25 -19.18
N ARG A 303 7.58 -6.41 -18.59
CA ARG A 303 6.75 -5.27 -18.14
C ARG A 303 7.46 -4.40 -17.09
N LEU A 304 8.20 -5.02 -16.17
CA LEU A 304 9.01 -4.29 -15.19
C LEU A 304 10.14 -3.50 -15.86
N ALA A 305 10.78 -4.05 -16.89
CA ALA A 305 11.81 -3.35 -17.65
C ALA A 305 11.23 -2.13 -18.39
N ASP A 306 10.05 -2.26 -19.00
CA ASP A 306 9.37 -1.17 -19.69
C ASP A 306 8.99 -0.03 -18.73
N LEU A 307 8.39 -0.36 -17.58
CA LEU A 307 8.05 0.63 -16.54
C LEU A 307 9.31 1.31 -15.98
N LYS A 308 10.42 0.57 -15.83
CA LYS A 308 11.69 1.15 -15.42
C LYS A 308 12.22 2.11 -16.47
N ALA A 309 12.18 1.74 -17.75
CA ALA A 309 12.61 2.61 -18.84
C ALA A 309 11.77 3.90 -18.93
N GLU A 310 10.45 3.80 -18.72
CA GLU A 310 9.55 4.96 -18.69
C GLU A 310 9.84 5.89 -17.51
N SER A 311 9.99 5.34 -16.30
CA SER A 311 10.33 6.16 -15.13
C SER A 311 11.71 6.82 -15.26
N GLU A 312 12.69 6.13 -15.83
CA GLU A 312 13.99 6.75 -16.18
C GLU A 312 13.84 7.85 -17.24
N GLN A 313 12.96 7.70 -18.23
CA GLN A 313 12.69 8.74 -19.22
C GLN A 313 12.05 9.97 -18.56
N GLN A 314 11.06 9.78 -17.69
CA GLN A 314 10.44 10.89 -16.95
C GLN A 314 11.47 11.63 -16.09
N LEU A 315 12.37 10.90 -15.43
CA LEU A 315 13.48 11.51 -14.67
C LEU A 315 14.42 12.33 -15.57
N ARG A 316 14.73 11.85 -16.78
CA ARG A 316 15.54 12.61 -17.76
C ARG A 316 14.84 13.91 -18.19
N GLU A 317 13.54 13.86 -18.43
CA GLU A 317 12.75 15.06 -18.77
C GLU A 317 12.70 16.06 -17.60
N TYR A 318 12.52 15.59 -16.36
CA TYR A 318 12.57 16.45 -15.19
C TYR A 318 13.95 17.07 -14.98
N ALA A 319 15.04 16.31 -15.16
CA ALA A 319 16.40 16.84 -15.11
C ALA A 319 16.61 17.94 -16.16
N ARG A 320 16.17 17.72 -17.40
CA ARG A 320 16.22 18.73 -18.47
C ARG A 320 15.41 19.98 -18.12
N LEU A 321 14.22 19.83 -17.52
CA LEU A 321 13.40 20.95 -17.09
C LEU A 321 14.09 21.76 -15.98
N LEU A 322 14.76 21.08 -15.05
CA LEU A 322 15.56 21.72 -14.01
C LEU A 322 16.74 22.49 -14.60
N ASP A 323 17.45 21.93 -15.58
CA ASP A 323 18.53 22.65 -16.28
C ASP A 323 18.02 23.92 -16.98
N ILE A 324 16.85 23.85 -17.63
CA ILE A 324 16.21 25.02 -18.27
C ILE A 324 15.84 26.06 -17.22
N ARG A 325 15.26 25.64 -16.09
CA ARG A 325 14.89 26.54 -14.99
C ARG A 325 16.12 27.17 -14.35
N ALA A 326 17.18 26.41 -14.09
CA ALA A 326 18.44 26.91 -13.57
C ALA A 326 19.09 27.92 -14.53
N ALA A 327 19.11 27.62 -15.83
CA ALA A 327 19.57 28.57 -16.85
C ALA A 327 18.73 29.85 -16.87
N ARG A 328 17.41 29.75 -16.68
CA ARG A 328 16.53 30.92 -16.59
C ARG A 328 16.76 31.74 -15.33
N ILE A 329 16.96 31.09 -14.18
CA ILE A 329 17.31 31.74 -12.92
C ILE A 329 18.61 32.52 -13.11
N HIS A 330 19.66 31.91 -13.65
CA HIS A 330 20.91 32.61 -13.94
C HIS A 330 20.74 33.78 -14.93
N GLN A 331 19.86 33.68 -15.93
CA GLN A 331 19.52 34.82 -16.79
C GLN A 331 18.84 35.95 -16.01
N LEU A 332 17.93 35.63 -15.09
CA LEU A 332 17.23 36.63 -14.28
C LEU A 332 18.18 37.23 -13.23
N GLU A 333 19.02 36.45 -12.60
CA GLU A 333 20.07 36.91 -11.68
C GLU A 333 21.05 37.83 -12.38
N THR A 334 21.51 37.48 -13.58
CA THR A 334 22.40 38.37 -14.36
C THR A 334 21.68 39.65 -14.79
N GLN A 335 20.40 39.60 -15.16
CA GLN A 335 19.60 40.80 -15.43
C GLN A 335 19.43 41.66 -14.17
N LEU A 336 19.12 41.06 -13.03
CA LEU A 336 18.98 41.74 -11.74
C LEU A 336 20.30 42.36 -11.33
N ASN A 337 21.41 41.64 -11.42
CA ASN A 337 22.76 42.13 -11.15
C ASN A 337 23.11 43.31 -12.09
N ASN A 338 22.77 43.21 -13.37
CA ASN A 338 22.93 44.30 -14.34
C ASN A 338 22.03 45.50 -14.06
N ILE A 339 20.87 45.34 -13.39
CA ILE A 339 19.94 46.42 -13.02
C ILE A 339 20.35 47.05 -11.68
N ALA A 340 20.64 46.23 -10.67
CA ALA A 340 21.11 46.62 -9.34
C ALA A 340 22.46 47.36 -9.43
N TYR A 341 23.37 46.88 -10.28
CA TYR A 341 24.62 47.55 -10.63
C TYR A 341 24.52 48.37 -11.95
N GLY A 342 23.28 48.58 -12.42
CA GLY A 342 22.85 49.41 -13.56
C GLY A 342 23.89 50.34 -14.10
N THR A 343 24.56 49.98 -15.21
CA THR A 343 25.41 50.89 -16.02
C THR A 343 26.26 51.85 -15.18
N ARG A 344 26.76 51.43 -14.03
CA ARG A 344 27.82 52.17 -13.34
C ARG A 344 29.08 51.80 -14.08
N SER A 345 29.29 52.43 -15.23
CA SER A 345 30.64 52.85 -15.56
C SER A 345 31.10 53.62 -14.32
N CYS A 346 31.88 52.98 -13.47
CA CYS A 346 32.61 53.64 -12.41
C CYS A 346 33.51 54.66 -13.09
N LYS A 347 32.99 55.86 -13.35
CA LYS A 347 33.79 57.08 -13.40
C LYS A 347 34.17 57.35 -11.95
N VAL A 348 35.13 56.57 -11.48
CA VAL A 348 35.93 56.92 -10.32
C VAL A 348 36.52 58.28 -10.65
N HIS A 349 35.93 59.34 -10.10
CA HIS A 349 36.56 60.65 -10.05
C HIS A 349 37.65 60.55 -8.99
N GLY A 350 38.77 59.93 -9.37
CA GLY A 350 40.05 60.11 -8.72
C GLY A 350 40.72 61.30 -9.38
N SER A 351 41.02 62.32 -8.58
CA SER A 351 42.05 63.29 -8.93
C SER A 351 43.31 62.54 -9.36
N ASN A 352 43.88 63.00 -10.48
CA ASN A 352 45.14 62.57 -11.09
C ASN A 352 44.94 61.42 -12.09
N GLY A 353 44.70 61.82 -13.34
CA GLY A 353 44.51 60.91 -14.46
C GLY A 353 45.72 60.02 -14.70
N GLN A 354 45.48 58.71 -14.72
CA GLN A 354 46.14 57.75 -15.59
C GLN A 354 45.23 56.53 -15.77
N VAL A 355 44.99 56.18 -17.03
CA VAL A 355 44.13 55.08 -17.47
C VAL A 355 44.94 53.79 -17.44
N TYR A 356 44.50 52.79 -16.67
CA TYR A 356 44.85 51.39 -16.92
C TYR A 356 43.55 50.60 -17.07
N ALA A 357 43.35 50.08 -18.28
CA ALA A 357 42.27 49.16 -18.59
C ALA A 357 42.58 47.79 -17.96
N PHE A 358 41.69 47.29 -17.10
CA PHE A 358 41.74 45.90 -16.61
C PHE A 358 40.74 45.03 -17.41
N PRO A 359 41.18 43.87 -17.94
CA PRO A 359 40.33 43.01 -18.77
C PRO A 359 39.30 42.22 -17.96
N GLN A 360 38.11 42.03 -18.54
CA GLN A 360 37.10 41.10 -18.06
C GLN A 360 37.64 39.66 -18.06
N VAL A 361 37.51 38.96 -16.93
CA VAL A 361 37.71 37.51 -16.85
C VAL A 361 36.39 36.87 -16.46
N SER A 362 35.78 36.23 -17.44
CA SER A 362 34.83 35.13 -17.27
C SER A 362 35.47 34.00 -16.46
N LYS A 363 34.85 33.56 -15.36
CA LYS A 363 35.17 32.27 -14.72
C LYS A 363 33.97 31.34 -14.79
N THR A 364 34.10 30.37 -15.67
CA THR A 364 33.46 29.06 -15.64
C THR A 364 34.18 28.17 -14.63
N THR A 365 33.39 27.51 -13.78
CA THR A 365 33.57 26.20 -13.13
C THR A 365 34.86 25.81 -12.38
N THR A 366 34.58 25.27 -11.17
CA THR A 366 35.23 24.17 -10.41
C THR A 366 36.53 24.39 -9.64
N GLU A 367 36.40 24.08 -8.34
CA GLU A 367 37.34 23.45 -7.40
C GLU A 367 38.59 24.24 -6.98
N ASP A 368 38.54 24.78 -5.76
CA ASP A 368 39.45 24.48 -4.63
C ASP A 368 39.56 25.69 -3.66
N VAL A 369 39.16 25.43 -2.41
CA VAL A 369 39.83 25.80 -1.14
C VAL A 369 40.58 27.14 -1.11
N ASP A 370 39.98 28.17 -0.47
CA ASP A 370 40.43 28.73 0.82
C ASP A 370 39.76 30.09 1.13
N GLU A 371 39.18 30.13 2.33
CA GLU A 371 39.08 31.22 3.31
C GLU A 371 39.53 32.63 2.86
N ALA A 372 38.57 33.56 2.79
CA ALA A 372 38.78 34.95 3.20
C ALA A 372 37.43 35.56 3.59
N GLU A 373 37.29 35.83 4.88
CA GLU A 373 36.25 36.64 5.48
C GLU A 373 36.10 37.97 4.72
N ASP A 374 34.88 38.30 4.30
CA ASP A 374 34.49 39.69 4.08
C ASP A 374 33.18 39.93 4.83
N ASP A 375 33.38 40.45 6.03
CA ASP A 375 32.39 41.02 6.92
C ASP A 375 31.84 42.28 6.25
N SER A 376 30.69 42.14 5.60
CA SER A 376 29.83 43.28 5.29
C SER A 376 28.42 42.98 5.80
N MET A 377 28.21 43.34 7.07
CA MET A 377 26.90 43.72 7.61
C MET A 377 26.19 44.64 6.61
N LEU A 378 25.29 44.07 5.83
CA LEU A 378 24.14 44.78 5.29
C LEU A 378 22.97 44.31 6.13
N GLU A 379 22.47 45.20 6.98
CA GLU A 379 21.11 45.15 7.50
C GLU A 379 20.19 45.19 6.28
N CYS A 380 19.95 44.02 5.68
CA CYS A 380 18.79 43.82 4.85
C CYS A 380 17.60 43.94 5.80
N GLU A 381 16.77 44.96 5.61
CA GLU A 381 15.38 44.93 6.05
C GLU A 381 14.86 43.52 5.78
N GLU A 382 14.37 42.84 6.83
CA GLU A 382 13.90 41.45 6.78
C GLU A 382 12.79 41.32 5.72
N GLN A 383 13.18 41.15 4.46
CA GLN A 383 12.33 40.62 3.43
C GLN A 383 12.11 39.17 3.82
N MET A 384 10.99 38.93 4.51
CA MET A 384 10.49 37.60 4.85
C MET A 384 10.54 36.75 3.58
N ALA A 385 11.53 35.86 3.50
CA ALA A 385 11.73 34.99 2.36
C ALA A 385 10.66 33.91 2.41
N LEU A 386 9.54 34.15 1.73
CA LEU A 386 8.46 33.19 1.56
C LEU A 386 8.97 31.98 0.76
N GLU A 387 8.75 30.77 1.26
CA GLU A 387 9.08 29.55 0.53
C GLU A 387 8.03 29.27 -0.57
N ARG A 388 8.35 28.39 -1.54
CA ARG A 388 7.41 28.02 -2.61
C ARG A 388 6.16 27.36 -2.03
N GLY A 389 5.06 28.11 -1.99
CA GLY A 389 3.75 27.62 -1.51
C GLY A 389 3.22 28.37 -0.28
N ASP A 390 4.03 29.23 0.33
CA ASP A 390 3.58 30.11 1.40
C ASP A 390 2.77 31.28 0.82
N ASN A 391 1.69 31.67 1.50
CA ASN A 391 0.84 32.80 1.15
C ASN A 391 1.02 33.90 2.20
N LEU A 392 0.81 35.16 1.83
CA LEU A 392 0.93 36.27 2.75
C LEU A 392 -0.45 36.87 3.04
N LEU A 393 -0.85 36.87 4.30
CA LEU A 393 -2.06 37.57 4.73
C LEU A 393 -1.68 38.90 5.36
N GLU A 394 -2.28 39.99 4.87
CA GLU A 394 -2.02 41.34 5.37
C GLU A 394 -3.24 41.89 6.09
N LEU A 395 -3.07 42.26 7.36
CA LEU A 395 -4.06 42.98 8.16
C LEU A 395 -3.70 44.45 8.21
N HIS A 396 -4.52 45.29 7.56
CA HIS A 396 -4.35 46.74 7.59
C HIS A 396 -5.37 47.40 8.52
N LEU A 397 -4.87 48.02 9.58
CA LEU A 397 -5.64 48.84 10.52
C LEU A 397 -5.49 50.31 10.13
N GLY A 398 -6.52 50.84 9.47
CA GLY A 398 -6.59 52.24 9.07
C GLY A 398 -7.08 53.14 10.21
N VAL A 399 -8.23 53.78 9.99
CA VAL A 399 -8.81 54.75 10.93
C VAL A 399 -9.99 54.14 11.68
N LEU A 400 -9.89 54.11 13.00
CA LEU A 400 -10.98 53.80 13.92
C LEU A 400 -11.73 55.08 14.30
N LYS A 401 -13.06 55.07 14.15
CA LYS A 401 -13.94 56.16 14.60
C LYS A 401 -14.96 55.60 15.58
N LEU A 402 -14.97 56.13 16.80
CA LEU A 402 -16.00 55.79 17.77
C LEU A 402 -17.34 56.39 17.35
N THR A 403 -18.42 55.66 17.57
CA THR A 403 -19.78 56.16 17.43
C THR A 403 -20.10 57.16 18.55
N ASP A 404 -21.01 58.10 18.29
CA ASP A 404 -21.41 59.11 19.27
C ASP A 404 -21.93 58.48 20.57
N GLU A 405 -22.57 57.30 20.48
CA GLU A 405 -23.05 56.51 21.62
C GLU A 405 -21.90 55.93 22.46
N ALA A 406 -20.83 55.44 21.81
CA ALA A 406 -19.65 54.92 22.49
C ALA A 406 -18.85 56.02 23.19
N ILE A 407 -18.72 57.19 22.56
CA ILE A 407 -18.08 58.38 23.16
C ILE A 407 -18.86 58.80 24.41
N ASP A 408 -20.18 58.80 24.35
CA ASP A 408 -21.07 59.13 25.46
C ASP A 408 -20.91 58.16 26.65
N VAL A 409 -20.71 56.87 26.40
CA VAL A 409 -20.50 55.88 27.47
C VAL A 409 -19.12 56.06 28.10
N LEU A 410 -18.07 56.15 27.28
CA LEU A 410 -16.69 56.25 27.75
C LEU A 410 -16.42 57.55 28.53
N THR A 411 -17.12 58.64 28.20
CA THR A 411 -17.02 59.90 28.93
C THR A 411 -17.86 59.95 30.21
N LYS A 412 -18.88 59.09 30.35
CA LYS A 412 -19.76 59.03 31.55
C LYS A 412 -19.25 58.11 32.66
N VAL A 413 -18.49 57.07 32.32
CA VAL A 413 -18.05 56.00 33.25
C VAL A 413 -17.11 56.51 34.37
N ASP A 414 -16.40 57.63 34.15
CA ASP A 414 -15.41 58.13 35.13
C ASP A 414 -15.98 59.01 36.27
N ASN A 415 -17.31 59.22 36.32
CA ASN A 415 -17.96 59.92 37.42
C ASN A 415 -17.90 59.16 38.77
N SER A 416 -17.45 57.90 38.78
CA SER A 416 -17.35 57.08 40.00
C SER A 416 -15.97 57.12 40.68
N ILE A 417 -14.91 57.58 39.99
CA ILE A 417 -13.53 57.61 40.51
C ILE A 417 -13.06 59.05 40.85
N ALA A 418 -13.73 60.08 40.32
CA ALA A 418 -13.36 61.49 40.49
C ALA A 418 -13.79 62.16 41.82
N ALA A 419 -13.74 61.45 42.96
CA ALA A 419 -14.09 62.05 44.26
C ALA A 419 -12.99 62.95 44.87
N ASN A 420 -11.75 62.94 44.36
CA ASN A 420 -10.62 63.60 45.03
C ASN A 420 -9.73 64.53 44.16
N SER A 421 -10.09 64.83 42.92
CA SER A 421 -9.39 65.86 42.13
C SER A 421 -10.38 66.62 41.27
N GLY A 422 -10.41 67.94 41.43
CA GLY A 422 -11.44 68.83 40.89
C GLY A 422 -11.73 68.63 39.40
N GLY A 423 -13.02 68.44 39.11
CA GLY A 423 -13.73 68.68 37.85
C GLY A 423 -13.00 68.32 36.55
N GLY A 424 -13.33 67.17 35.97
CA GLY A 424 -12.94 66.84 34.61
C GLY A 424 -13.99 65.98 33.93
N VAL A 425 -14.88 66.60 33.15
CA VAL A 425 -15.51 65.90 32.03
C VAL A 425 -14.36 65.58 31.08
N ILE A 426 -14.01 64.30 30.92
CA ILE A 426 -13.01 63.88 29.95
C ILE A 426 -13.53 64.31 28.59
N SER A 427 -12.83 65.23 27.94
CA SER A 427 -13.20 65.65 26.60
C SER A 427 -12.94 64.48 25.64
N PRO A 428 -13.69 64.32 24.54
CA PRO A 428 -13.43 63.26 23.55
C PRO A 428 -12.00 63.29 22.99
N GLU A 429 -11.29 64.41 23.13
CA GLU A 429 -9.88 64.60 22.77
C GLU A 429 -8.87 63.99 23.79
N GLU A 430 -9.32 63.55 24.96
CA GLU A 430 -8.49 62.96 26.03
C GLU A 430 -8.58 61.42 26.10
N LEU A 431 -9.47 60.81 25.31
CA LEU A 431 -9.60 59.35 25.20
C LEU A 431 -8.30 58.73 24.66
N ARG A 432 -7.92 57.55 25.15
CA ARG A 432 -6.74 56.82 24.67
C ARG A 432 -7.14 55.42 24.22
N LEU A 433 -6.96 55.15 22.94
CA LEU A 433 -7.42 53.94 22.27
C LEU A 433 -6.25 53.09 21.81
N PHE A 434 -6.38 51.78 21.98
CA PHE A 434 -5.51 50.77 21.38
C PHE A 434 -6.36 49.56 20.99
N CYS A 435 -5.84 48.73 20.10
CA CYS A 435 -6.51 47.52 19.63
C CYS A 435 -5.60 46.34 19.90
N THR A 436 -6.17 45.21 20.31
CA THR A 436 -5.50 43.92 20.41
C THR A 436 -6.23 42.89 19.56
N TRP A 437 -5.49 41.99 18.94
CA TRP A 437 -6.07 40.88 18.18
C TRP A 437 -5.18 39.64 18.19
N ASP A 438 -5.85 38.50 18.14
CA ASP A 438 -5.24 37.18 18.04
C ASP A 438 -5.55 36.60 16.66
N PHE A 439 -4.52 36.12 15.96
CA PHE A 439 -4.67 35.56 14.62
C PHE A 439 -3.95 34.22 14.50
N PHE A 440 -4.72 33.16 14.24
CA PHE A 440 -4.22 31.81 14.01
C PHE A 440 -3.24 31.31 15.10
N ASP A 441 -2.09 30.78 14.70
CA ASP A 441 -0.97 30.33 15.54
C ASP A 441 -0.11 31.50 16.07
N PHE A 442 -0.28 32.70 15.52
CA PHE A 442 0.58 33.83 15.81
C PHE A 442 0.29 34.47 17.17
N GLU A 443 1.33 35.11 17.72
CA GLU A 443 1.24 35.86 18.97
C GLU A 443 0.28 37.04 18.86
N THR A 444 -0.44 37.32 19.96
CA THR A 444 -1.30 38.49 20.13
C THR A 444 -0.56 39.77 19.76
N GLN A 445 -1.12 40.54 18.84
CA GLN A 445 -0.58 41.83 18.43
C GLN A 445 -1.40 42.97 19.02
N ALA A 446 -0.76 44.13 19.19
CA ALA A 446 -1.40 45.33 19.73
C ALA A 446 -0.98 46.60 18.96
N THR A 447 -1.90 47.54 18.78
CA THR A 447 -1.54 48.87 18.27
C THR A 447 -0.93 49.75 19.35
N ALA A 448 -0.14 50.74 18.94
CA ALA A 448 0.31 51.81 19.84
C ALA A 448 -0.90 52.63 20.32
N LEU A 449 -0.77 53.19 21.53
CA LEU A 449 -1.82 53.98 22.15
C LEU A 449 -2.00 55.33 21.43
N VAL A 450 -3.18 55.58 20.88
CA VAL A 450 -3.52 56.82 20.16
C VAL A 450 -4.53 57.63 20.97
N GLN A 451 -4.33 58.95 21.02
CA GLN A 451 -5.20 59.85 21.75
C GLN A 451 -6.28 60.48 20.84
N GLY A 452 -7.53 60.46 21.28
CA GLY A 452 -8.69 61.07 20.63
C GLY A 452 -9.82 60.07 20.30
N ALA A 453 -11.01 60.59 20.02
CA ALA A 453 -12.19 59.80 19.63
C ALA A 453 -12.10 59.17 18.23
N SER A 454 -11.13 59.60 17.42
CA SER A 454 -10.76 59.00 16.14
C SER A 454 -9.27 58.66 16.18
N ALA A 455 -8.94 57.39 16.07
CA ALA A 455 -7.56 56.90 16.08
C ALA A 455 -7.15 56.45 14.67
N ASP A 456 -6.12 57.06 14.11
CA ASP A 456 -5.48 56.61 12.87
C ASP A 456 -4.26 55.77 13.25
N PHE A 457 -4.39 54.44 13.11
CA PHE A 457 -3.31 53.52 13.46
C PHE A 457 -2.31 53.35 12.30
N ASN A 458 -2.81 53.43 11.06
CA ASN A 458 -2.07 53.19 9.82
C ASN A 458 -1.04 52.05 9.94
N LEU A 459 -1.47 50.94 10.56
CA LEU A 459 -0.61 49.80 10.86
C LEU A 459 -0.93 48.68 9.88
N THR A 460 0.09 48.10 9.29
CA THR A 460 -0.04 46.90 8.44
C THR A 460 0.77 45.79 9.08
N VAL A 461 0.12 44.68 9.40
CA VAL A 461 0.76 43.49 9.94
C VAL A 461 0.64 42.36 8.92
N GLN A 462 1.75 41.66 8.70
CA GLN A 462 1.89 40.64 7.68
C GLN A 462 2.09 39.27 8.33
N TYR A 463 1.32 38.28 7.87
CA TYR A 463 1.33 36.92 8.38
C TYR A 463 1.64 35.92 7.26
N PRO A 464 2.81 35.26 7.28
CA PRO A 464 3.10 34.18 6.34
C PRO A 464 2.31 32.93 6.71
N VAL A 465 1.35 32.53 5.88
CA VAL A 465 0.43 31.43 6.12
C VAL A 465 0.47 30.38 5.01
N GLN A 466 0.42 29.11 5.37
CA GLN A 466 0.23 28.02 4.42
C GLN A 466 -1.26 27.75 4.23
N MET A 467 -1.70 27.65 2.97
CA MET A 467 -3.11 27.41 2.62
C MET A 467 -3.48 25.93 2.77
N ASP A 468 -3.37 25.43 3.99
CA ASP A 468 -3.67 24.06 4.37
C ASP A 468 -5.12 23.89 4.86
N GLU A 469 -5.58 22.64 4.94
CA GLU A 469 -6.93 22.29 5.43
C GLU A 469 -7.20 22.85 6.84
N PHE A 470 -6.16 22.96 7.68
CA PHE A 470 -6.25 23.56 9.03
C PHE A 470 -6.52 25.06 8.99
N PHE A 471 -5.83 25.80 8.11
CA PHE A 471 -6.00 27.24 7.96
C PHE A 471 -7.37 27.56 7.35
N LEU A 472 -7.78 26.81 6.32
CA LEU A 472 -9.12 26.91 5.73
C LEU A 472 -10.23 26.58 6.75
N SER A 473 -10.00 25.59 7.61
CA SER A 473 -10.92 25.26 8.71
C SER A 473 -10.98 26.36 9.78
N TYR A 474 -9.87 27.05 10.03
CA TYR A 474 -9.84 28.22 10.93
C TYR A 474 -10.65 29.37 10.34
N LEU A 475 -10.46 29.69 9.05
CA LEU A 475 -11.24 30.72 8.36
C LEU A 475 -12.73 30.37 8.26
N HIS A 476 -13.10 29.11 7.98
CA HIS A 476 -14.50 28.68 7.94
C HIS A 476 -15.19 28.73 9.31
N LYS A 477 -14.41 28.64 10.40
CA LYS A 477 -14.92 28.85 11.77
C LYS A 477 -15.05 30.33 12.16
N LEU A 478 -14.46 31.24 11.36
CA LEU A 478 -14.64 32.69 11.51
C LEU A 478 -15.96 33.18 10.91
N ASP A 479 -16.62 32.41 10.03
CA ASP A 479 -17.92 32.79 9.48
C ASP A 479 -19.01 32.76 10.57
N PRO A 480 -19.70 33.89 10.85
CA PRO A 480 -20.56 34.05 12.02
C PRO A 480 -21.96 33.41 11.90
N ASP A 481 -22.18 32.49 10.97
CA ASP A 481 -23.51 31.92 10.70
C ASP A 481 -23.89 30.75 11.63
N GLU A 482 -22.95 30.16 12.39
CA GLU A 482 -23.28 29.15 13.39
C GLU A 482 -23.50 29.75 14.79
N LYS A 483 -24.77 30.04 15.05
CA LYS A 483 -25.32 30.38 16.37
C LYS A 483 -24.84 29.42 17.46
N GLY A 484 -24.07 29.93 18.42
CA GLY A 484 -24.07 29.39 19.79
C GLY A 484 -22.75 28.92 20.39
N VAL A 485 -21.62 29.58 20.10
CA VAL A 485 -20.38 29.38 20.86
C VAL A 485 -19.84 30.74 21.26
N ASP A 486 -19.47 30.88 22.55
CA ASP A 486 -18.91 32.09 23.16
C ASP A 486 -17.86 32.76 22.24
N THR A 487 -18.22 33.94 21.73
CA THR A 487 -17.40 34.77 20.84
C THR A 487 -16.48 35.71 21.61
N THR A 488 -16.04 35.33 22.82
CA THR A 488 -15.08 36.12 23.60
C THR A 488 -13.63 35.92 23.17
N ASP A 489 -13.30 34.79 22.55
CA ASP A 489 -11.92 34.46 22.14
C ASP A 489 -11.59 34.92 20.70
N ARG A 490 -12.48 35.65 20.02
CA ARG A 490 -12.43 35.78 18.55
C ARG A 490 -12.82 37.15 17.99
N SER A 491 -12.73 38.20 18.79
CA SER A 491 -12.98 39.57 18.35
C SER A 491 -11.69 40.39 18.39
N ILE A 492 -11.53 41.31 17.44
CA ILE A 492 -10.61 42.44 17.64
C ILE A 492 -11.23 43.24 18.78
N ILE A 493 -10.56 43.28 19.92
CA ILE A 493 -11.08 43.96 21.12
C ILE A 493 -10.56 45.39 21.09
N PHE A 494 -11.50 46.34 21.07
CA PHE A 494 -11.21 47.77 21.18
C PHE A 494 -11.29 48.16 22.66
N GLU A 495 -10.13 48.44 23.25
CA GLU A 495 -10.02 48.78 24.66
C GLU A 495 -9.59 50.24 24.85
N ASN A 496 -10.21 50.90 25.82
CA ASN A 496 -9.72 52.15 26.38
C ASN A 496 -8.83 51.82 27.60
N TYR A 497 -7.89 52.69 27.94
CA TYR A 497 -6.97 52.58 29.08
C TYR A 497 -7.64 52.24 30.43
N ASN A 498 -8.96 52.47 30.56
CA ASN A 498 -9.78 52.12 31.74
C ASN A 498 -10.53 50.76 31.64
N GLY A 499 -10.23 49.91 30.65
CA GLY A 499 -10.76 48.54 30.55
C GLY A 499 -12.22 48.43 30.09
N THR A 500 -12.73 49.41 29.34
CA THR A 500 -14.10 49.39 28.79
C THR A 500 -14.07 48.95 27.32
N THR A 501 -14.74 47.85 27.00
CA THR A 501 -14.81 47.24 25.65
C THR A 501 -15.98 47.80 24.85
N VAL A 502 -15.77 48.26 23.62
CA VAL A 502 -16.85 48.65 22.69
C VAL A 502 -16.84 47.67 21.52
N GLY A 503 -17.88 46.83 21.44
CA GLY A 503 -17.86 45.59 20.66
C GLY A 503 -18.47 45.62 19.26
N ASP A 504 -19.20 46.67 18.86
CA ASP A 504 -19.98 46.63 17.62
C ASP A 504 -19.62 47.82 16.71
N ASP A 505 -19.33 47.51 15.45
CA ASP A 505 -19.01 48.40 14.31
C ASP A 505 -17.55 48.83 14.11
N VAL A 506 -16.68 47.88 13.77
CA VAL A 506 -15.40 48.19 13.08
C VAL A 506 -15.30 47.46 11.75
N THR A 507 -15.11 48.24 10.68
CA THR A 507 -14.87 47.71 9.33
C THR A 507 -13.40 47.33 9.19
N VAL A 508 -13.11 46.03 9.25
CA VAL A 508 -11.77 45.48 9.00
C VAL A 508 -11.64 45.17 7.52
N ILE A 509 -10.67 45.79 6.83
CA ILE A 509 -10.34 45.46 5.45
C ILE A 509 -9.23 44.41 5.49
N ILE A 510 -9.58 43.16 5.20
CA ILE A 510 -8.62 42.06 5.08
C ILE A 510 -8.24 41.93 3.60
N ASN A 511 -6.98 42.16 3.28
CA ASN A 511 -6.44 41.91 1.95
C ASN A 511 -5.65 40.60 1.96
N ILE A 512 -6.07 39.65 1.14
CA ILE A 512 -5.34 38.40 0.93
C ILE A 512 -4.58 38.54 -0.38
N VAL A 513 -3.25 38.57 -0.31
CA VAL A 513 -2.37 38.65 -1.48
C VAL A 513 -1.73 37.28 -1.66
N SER A 514 -2.07 36.60 -2.76
CA SER A 514 -1.46 35.32 -3.14
C SER A 514 -0.53 35.58 -4.32
N ASP A 515 0.77 35.38 -4.11
CA ASP A 515 1.74 35.35 -5.21
C ASP A 515 1.72 33.94 -5.84
N VAL A 516 1.40 33.89 -7.13
CA VAL A 516 1.30 32.67 -7.95
C VAL A 516 2.67 32.22 -8.45
#